data_AF-A0A7L3MRL1-F1
#
_entry.id   AF-A0A7L3MRL1-F1
#
_cell.length_a   1.000
_cell.length_b   1.000
_cell.length_c   1.000
_cell.angle_alpha   90.00
_cell.angle_beta   90.00
_cell.angle_gamma   90.00
#
_symmetry.space_group_name_H-M   'P 1'
#
loop_
_entity.id
_entity.type
_entity.pdbx_description
1 polymer ?
#
loop_
_entity_poly.entity_id
_entity_poly.type
_entity_poly.pdbx_seq_one_letter_code
_entity_poly.pdbx_strand_id
1 'polypeptide(L)'
;RSLGGLTLGLALASIYGALVLLVQGHKVWYCLSITIILGAGLGLGMAFSMKTRMTVLLALPHFFTKEGKMLIMMLALCLTVQGPGTNLLHNVSQVAKALSCGAELAQNQTAERLQRAKEPLLNVQKKIKDIGQNAKVVADRVRKFVRSIIDSTRHVARALRNVWRWLAKAGNICNRELGSPEGSCFRYMDKAKDRCERALPLLFHICYIVLSFKALCKMTGTVAAMFCSIPRYIQTFIRINVAAPLTDALNRVRAEFEFNISVVHHFSANLNASKSLGEVSADMMEAVQRHMEPYHHALEFFSYLSFLAIFYLCYQAMRYQRRYLRDDTFDNVYITRRFVELDLRCAEEGKPTVLPLSARERGRYIPPGALWLSKRERSQYGLQLFAFLRHVLLGFSILLADYSIFWLLDLFRHQLSAEIISRAPSTMTISVNGTGYTSEIYQDLVSAFNTLQEGKVSVLSQVCLIEPVEPDHNTHITIGILYGIWLFIAVFGSYMARLRRAVCAAYFPVREQVRSPLCVCPFTLPQPPAALTPSPPCQERLVFLHNIIRARREWLIFALRQAGTQRLADTGKSRLFLILISR
;
A
#
# COMPACT_ATOMS: atom_id res chain seq x y z
N ARG A 1 -53.46 -35.81 24.30
CA ARG A 1 -52.28 -36.13 23.47
C ARG A 1 -52.46 -35.43 22.12
N SER A 2 -51.42 -34.84 21.52
CA SER A 2 -51.53 -34.12 20.24
C SER A 2 -50.53 -34.66 19.23
N LEU A 3 -51.04 -35.33 18.18
CA LEU A 3 -50.21 -35.81 17.07
C LEU A 3 -49.52 -34.64 16.35
N GLY A 4 -50.26 -33.55 16.10
CA GLY A 4 -49.69 -32.32 15.52
C GLY A 4 -48.63 -31.65 16.41
N GLY A 5 -48.74 -31.78 17.73
CA GLY A 5 -47.69 -31.33 18.65
C GLY A 5 -46.40 -32.14 18.49
N LEU A 6 -46.51 -33.47 18.38
CA LEU A 6 -45.37 -34.37 18.18
C LEU A 6 -44.65 -34.07 16.85
N THR A 7 -45.39 -33.97 15.75
CA THR A 7 -44.82 -33.70 14.43
C THR A 7 -44.13 -32.34 14.37
N LEU A 8 -44.74 -31.31 14.95
CA LEU A 8 -44.14 -29.98 15.03
C LEU A 8 -42.88 -29.98 15.90
N GLY A 9 -42.90 -30.67 17.05
CA GLY A 9 -41.73 -30.78 17.93
C GLY A 9 -40.54 -31.46 17.25
N LEU A 10 -40.78 -32.55 16.52
CA LEU A 10 -39.76 -33.25 15.73
C LEU A 10 -39.24 -32.38 14.59
N ALA A 11 -40.12 -31.74 13.82
CA ALA A 11 -39.72 -30.85 12.73
C ALA A 11 -38.81 -29.71 13.20
N LEU A 12 -39.13 -29.08 14.34
CA LEU A 12 -38.31 -28.01 14.90
C LEU A 12 -36.92 -28.49 15.34
N ALA A 13 -36.84 -29.67 15.94
CA ALA A 13 -35.57 -30.27 16.32
C ALA A 13 -34.72 -30.63 15.09
N SER A 14 -35.34 -31.16 14.02
CA SER A 14 -34.67 -31.44 12.75
C SER A 14 -34.17 -30.17 12.06
N ILE A 15 -34.96 -29.09 12.05
CA ILE A 15 -34.56 -27.79 11.48
C ILE A 15 -33.37 -27.21 12.26
N TYR A 16 -33.42 -27.24 13.60
CA TYR A 16 -32.30 -26.79 14.43
C TYR A 16 -31.04 -27.63 14.16
N GLY A 17 -31.20 -28.94 14.02
CA GLY A 17 -30.13 -29.86 13.66
C GLY A 17 -29.46 -29.57 12.33
N ALA A 18 -30.28 -29.38 11.28
CA ALA A 18 -29.80 -29.02 9.95
C ALA A 18 -29.07 -27.67 9.98
N LEU A 19 -29.59 -26.69 10.73
CA LEU A 19 -28.94 -25.39 10.88
C LEU A 19 -27.57 -25.50 11.56
N VAL A 20 -27.48 -26.28 12.65
CA VAL A 20 -26.23 -26.52 13.36
C VAL A 20 -25.21 -27.24 12.47
N LEU A 21 -25.65 -28.25 11.71
CA LEU A 21 -24.81 -28.98 10.75
C LEU A 21 -24.27 -28.08 9.63
N LEU A 22 -25.12 -27.24 9.03
CA LEU A 22 -24.74 -26.36 7.92
C LEU A 22 -23.81 -25.22 8.35
N VAL A 23 -23.96 -24.74 9.58
CA VAL A 23 -23.28 -23.53 10.05
C VAL A 23 -21.96 -23.82 10.77
N GLN A 24 -21.85 -24.94 11.49
CA GLN A 24 -20.78 -25.11 12.49
C GLN A 24 -19.71 -26.14 12.13
N GLY A 25 -19.89 -26.91 11.05
CA GLY A 25 -18.89 -27.90 10.60
C GLY A 25 -18.47 -28.93 11.68
N HIS A 26 -19.25 -29.05 12.76
CA HIS A 26 -18.93 -29.92 13.88
C HIS A 26 -19.01 -31.39 13.48
N LYS A 27 -18.32 -32.27 14.22
CA LYS A 27 -18.40 -33.73 14.02
C LYS A 27 -19.87 -34.16 13.94
N VAL A 28 -20.22 -34.83 12.84
CA VAL A 28 -21.60 -35.25 12.52
C VAL A 28 -22.28 -35.95 13.70
N TRP A 29 -21.53 -36.78 14.43
CA TRP A 29 -22.00 -37.50 15.63
C TRP A 29 -22.49 -36.60 16.77
N TYR A 30 -21.84 -35.45 17.00
CA TYR A 30 -22.26 -34.51 18.04
C TYR A 30 -23.59 -33.85 17.69
N CYS A 31 -23.73 -33.39 16.44
CA CYS A 31 -24.97 -32.81 15.93
C CYS A 31 -26.12 -33.84 15.95
N LEU A 32 -25.84 -35.07 15.55
CA LEU A 32 -26.81 -36.17 15.51
C LEU A 32 -27.27 -36.55 16.93
N SER A 33 -26.36 -36.55 17.91
CA SER A 33 -26.70 -36.81 19.31
C SER A 33 -27.58 -35.70 19.91
N ILE A 34 -27.24 -34.43 19.68
CA ILE A 34 -28.02 -33.29 20.18
C ILE A 34 -29.41 -33.25 19.57
N THR A 35 -29.52 -33.51 18.27
CA THR A 35 -30.80 -33.48 17.56
C THR A 35 -31.74 -34.58 18.01
N ILE A 36 -31.23 -35.78 18.29
CA ILE A 36 -32.03 -36.87 18.86
C ILE A 36 -32.52 -36.52 20.25
N ILE A 37 -31.64 -36.05 21.15
CA ILE A 37 -32.01 -35.69 22.54
C ILE A 37 -33.04 -34.55 22.53
N LEU A 38 -32.78 -33.51 21.74
CA LEU A 38 -33.67 -32.36 21.60
C LEU A 38 -35.00 -32.78 20.95
N GLY A 39 -34.97 -33.65 19.95
CA GLY A 39 -36.15 -34.18 19.26
C GLY A 39 -37.02 -35.05 20.16
N ALA A 40 -36.41 -35.91 21.00
CA ALA A 40 -37.13 -36.68 21.99
C ALA A 40 -37.78 -35.76 23.05
N GLY A 41 -37.02 -34.80 23.59
CA GLY A 41 -37.51 -33.85 24.59
C GLY A 41 -38.63 -32.93 24.08
N LEU A 42 -38.41 -32.25 22.95
CA LEU A 42 -39.41 -31.39 22.32
C LEU A 42 -40.59 -32.19 21.79
N GLY A 43 -40.36 -33.30 21.09
CA GLY A 43 -41.40 -34.14 20.51
C GLY A 43 -42.34 -34.70 21.58
N LEU A 44 -41.80 -35.41 22.59
CA LEU A 44 -42.59 -35.96 23.68
C LEU A 44 -43.22 -34.84 24.53
N GLY A 45 -42.45 -33.78 24.82
CA GLY A 45 -42.94 -32.63 25.56
C GLY A 45 -44.16 -31.97 24.90
N MET A 46 -44.11 -31.75 23.59
CA MET A 46 -45.20 -31.17 22.80
C MET A 46 -46.41 -32.12 22.67
N ALA A 47 -46.17 -33.43 22.64
CA ALA A 47 -47.20 -34.45 22.49
C ALA A 47 -48.08 -34.60 23.74
N PHE A 48 -47.45 -34.58 24.93
CA PHE A 48 -48.11 -34.93 26.19
C PHE A 48 -48.45 -33.72 27.08
N SER A 49 -47.65 -32.65 27.08
CA SER A 49 -47.88 -31.51 27.98
C SER A 49 -48.48 -30.29 27.25
N MET A 50 -49.57 -29.76 27.80
CA MET A 50 -50.20 -28.54 27.27
C MET A 50 -49.34 -27.29 27.54
N LYS A 51 -48.66 -27.25 28.70
CA LYS A 51 -47.83 -26.11 29.11
C LYS A 51 -46.61 -25.96 28.22
N THR A 52 -45.88 -27.05 27.98
CA THR A 52 -44.73 -27.09 27.05
C THR A 52 -45.16 -26.68 25.65
N ARG A 53 -46.29 -27.21 25.17
CA ARG A 53 -46.82 -26.89 23.85
C ARG A 53 -47.11 -25.41 23.66
N MET A 54 -47.77 -24.80 24.64
CA MET A 54 -48.02 -23.37 24.62
C MET A 54 -46.72 -22.55 24.66
N THR A 55 -45.77 -22.91 25.53
CA THR A 55 -44.49 -22.19 25.63
C THR A 55 -43.71 -22.25 24.32
N VAL A 56 -43.64 -23.42 23.66
CA VAL A 56 -42.95 -23.58 22.37
C VAL A 56 -43.66 -22.79 21.27
N LEU A 57 -44.99 -22.88 21.16
CA LEU A 57 -45.78 -22.10 20.19
C LEU A 57 -45.64 -20.59 20.39
N LEU A 58 -45.42 -20.15 21.63
CA LEU A 58 -45.18 -18.75 21.97
C LEU A 58 -43.71 -18.33 21.76
N ALA A 59 -42.75 -19.25 21.94
CA ALA A 59 -41.32 -19.02 21.71
C ALA A 59 -40.99 -18.88 20.22
N LEU A 60 -41.65 -19.63 19.34
CA LEU A 60 -41.44 -19.58 17.89
C LEU A 60 -41.51 -18.16 17.31
N PRO A 61 -42.59 -17.38 17.53
CA PRO A 61 -42.64 -16.00 17.09
C PRO A 61 -41.52 -15.09 17.63
N HIS A 62 -40.98 -15.38 18.83
CA HIS A 62 -39.92 -14.55 19.42
C HIS A 62 -38.62 -14.62 18.61
N PHE A 63 -38.35 -15.75 17.94
CA PHE A 63 -37.23 -15.87 17.01
C PHE A 63 -37.35 -14.85 15.85
N PHE A 64 -38.54 -14.62 15.33
CA PHE A 64 -38.80 -13.66 14.25
C PHE A 64 -38.86 -12.18 14.73
N THR A 65 -38.54 -11.91 16.01
CA THR A 65 -38.49 -10.54 16.54
C THR A 65 -37.06 -9.99 16.59
N LYS A 66 -36.81 -8.98 17.43
CA LYS A 66 -35.49 -8.30 17.52
C LYS A 66 -34.37 -9.24 17.97
N GLU A 67 -34.68 -10.20 18.83
CA GLU A 67 -33.68 -11.09 19.43
C GLU A 67 -33.08 -12.03 18.38
N GLY A 68 -33.91 -12.75 17.61
CA GLY A 68 -33.40 -13.64 16.56
C GLY A 68 -32.78 -12.88 15.37
N LYS A 69 -33.22 -11.65 15.10
CA LYS A 69 -32.54 -10.74 14.13
C LYS A 69 -31.09 -10.51 14.50
N MET A 70 -30.82 -10.21 15.78
CA MET A 70 -29.46 -9.97 16.26
C MET A 70 -28.60 -11.24 16.11
N LEU A 71 -29.15 -12.41 16.43
CA LEU A 71 -28.44 -13.69 16.29
C LEU A 71 -28.06 -13.98 14.84
N ILE A 72 -29.01 -13.87 13.90
CA ILE A 72 -28.75 -14.13 12.47
C ILE A 72 -27.80 -13.09 11.88
N MET A 73 -27.95 -11.82 12.25
CA MET A 73 -27.05 -10.76 11.80
C MET A 73 -25.61 -11.02 12.25
N MET A 74 -25.40 -11.36 13.53
CA MET A 74 -24.07 -11.69 14.05
C MET A 74 -23.48 -12.92 13.36
N LEU A 75 -24.31 -13.95 13.13
CA LEU A 75 -23.87 -15.16 12.45
C LEU A 75 -23.46 -14.88 10.99
N ALA A 76 -24.29 -14.14 10.25
CA ALA A 76 -23.99 -13.74 8.88
C ALA A 76 -22.70 -12.92 8.81
N LEU A 77 -22.50 -11.96 9.73
CA LEU A 77 -21.29 -11.16 9.80
C LEU A 77 -20.04 -12.03 10.07
N CYS A 78 -20.11 -12.92 11.05
CA CYS A 78 -18.99 -13.81 11.37
C CYS A 78 -18.63 -14.71 10.19
N LEU A 79 -19.61 -15.28 9.49
CA LEU A 79 -19.38 -16.11 8.30
C LEU A 79 -18.84 -15.30 7.12
N THR A 80 -19.31 -14.06 6.90
CA THR A 80 -18.74 -13.20 5.84
C THR A 80 -17.29 -12.82 6.08
N VAL A 81 -16.89 -12.64 7.34
CA VAL A 81 -15.50 -12.32 7.71
C VAL A 81 -14.62 -13.57 7.62
N GLN A 82 -15.08 -14.71 8.13
CA GLN A 82 -14.29 -15.95 8.15
C GLN A 82 -14.20 -16.67 6.80
N GLY A 83 -15.22 -16.56 5.94
CA GLY A 83 -15.17 -17.15 4.60
C GLY A 83 -14.58 -16.15 3.60
N PRO A 84 -15.42 -15.35 2.92
CA PRO A 84 -14.96 -14.42 1.89
C PRO A 84 -13.87 -13.44 2.36
N GLY A 85 -13.97 -12.94 3.60
CA GLY A 85 -12.99 -12.02 4.15
C GLY A 85 -11.60 -12.65 4.33
N THR A 86 -11.50 -13.93 4.71
CA THR A 86 -10.21 -14.62 4.81
C THR A 86 -9.68 -14.99 3.43
N ASN A 87 -10.56 -15.43 2.52
CA ASN A 87 -10.17 -15.79 1.16
C ASN A 87 -9.59 -14.58 0.40
N LEU A 88 -10.27 -13.44 0.48
CA LEU A 88 -9.81 -12.15 -0.04
C LEU A 88 -8.39 -11.83 0.45
N LEU A 89 -8.17 -11.98 1.76
CA LEU A 89 -6.95 -11.59 2.43
C LEU A 89 -5.81 -12.58 2.18
N HIS A 90 -6.14 -13.86 2.00
CA HIS A 90 -5.21 -14.88 1.54
C HIS A 90 -4.74 -14.59 0.11
N ASN A 91 -5.66 -14.25 -0.80
CA ASN A 91 -5.35 -13.85 -2.16
C ASN A 91 -4.47 -12.59 -2.22
N VAL A 92 -4.73 -11.59 -1.37
CA VAL A 92 -3.83 -10.42 -1.22
C VAL A 92 -2.45 -10.83 -0.71
N SER A 93 -2.35 -11.79 0.21
CA SER A 93 -1.06 -12.30 0.66
C SER A 93 -0.31 -13.04 -0.45
N GLN A 94 -1.00 -13.78 -1.32
CA GLN A 94 -0.38 -14.43 -2.49
C GLN A 94 0.24 -13.40 -3.45
N VAL A 95 -0.41 -12.24 -3.65
CA VAL A 95 0.18 -11.11 -4.38
C VAL A 95 1.45 -10.62 -3.72
N ALA A 96 1.42 -10.38 -2.40
CA ALA A 96 2.59 -9.90 -1.67
C ALA A 96 3.77 -10.88 -1.79
N LYS A 97 3.51 -12.19 -1.70
CA LYS A 97 4.52 -13.25 -1.91
C LYS A 97 5.08 -13.26 -3.33
N ALA A 98 4.22 -13.18 -4.34
CA ALA A 98 4.67 -13.16 -5.73
C ALA A 98 5.47 -11.89 -6.08
N LEU A 99 5.06 -10.72 -5.56
CA LEU A 99 5.81 -9.48 -5.68
C LEU A 99 7.17 -9.57 -4.97
N SER A 100 7.23 -10.22 -3.81
CA SER A 100 8.49 -10.49 -3.12
C SER A 100 9.42 -11.37 -3.95
N CYS A 101 8.93 -12.52 -4.40
CA CYS A 101 9.69 -13.43 -5.24
C CYS A 101 10.17 -12.69 -6.51
N GLY A 102 9.29 -11.90 -7.13
CA GLY A 102 9.64 -11.10 -8.32
C GLY A 102 10.74 -10.08 -8.04
N ALA A 103 10.73 -9.43 -6.88
CA ALA A 103 11.77 -8.49 -6.48
C ALA A 103 13.10 -9.18 -6.17
N GLU A 104 13.09 -10.30 -5.43
CA GLU A 104 14.30 -11.11 -5.15
C GLU A 104 14.89 -11.70 -6.43
N LEU A 105 14.04 -12.22 -7.32
CA LEU A 105 14.45 -12.74 -8.62
C LEU A 105 15.01 -11.62 -9.49
N ALA A 106 14.36 -10.46 -9.54
CA ALA A 106 14.86 -9.30 -10.26
C ALA A 106 16.21 -8.85 -9.70
N GLN A 107 16.41 -8.87 -8.38
CA GLN A 107 17.69 -8.53 -7.75
C GLN A 107 18.78 -9.55 -8.10
N ASN A 108 18.52 -10.84 -7.93
CA ASN A 108 19.48 -11.90 -8.23
C ASN A 108 19.83 -11.95 -9.72
N GLN A 109 18.84 -11.81 -10.60
CA GLN A 109 19.09 -11.70 -12.05
C GLN A 109 19.83 -10.42 -12.41
N THR A 110 19.53 -9.28 -11.77
CA THR A 110 20.26 -8.04 -12.02
C THR A 110 21.71 -8.14 -11.56
N ALA A 111 21.98 -8.78 -10.41
CA ALA A 111 23.34 -9.03 -9.92
C ALA A 111 24.11 -9.99 -10.85
N GLU A 112 23.49 -11.10 -11.25
CA GLU A 112 24.09 -12.05 -12.19
C GLU A 112 24.34 -11.41 -13.56
N ARG A 113 23.39 -10.64 -14.08
CA ARG A 113 23.54 -9.90 -15.35
C ARG A 113 24.59 -8.80 -15.25
N LEU A 114 24.65 -8.07 -14.13
CA LEU A 114 25.70 -7.09 -13.88
C LEU A 114 27.07 -7.75 -13.85
N GLN A 115 27.19 -8.94 -13.25
CA GLN A 115 28.42 -9.73 -13.24
C GLN A 115 28.79 -10.23 -14.65
N ARG A 116 27.83 -10.76 -15.42
CA ARG A 116 28.06 -11.14 -16.83
C ARG A 116 28.36 -9.95 -17.73
N ALA A 117 27.77 -8.78 -17.49
CA ALA A 117 28.06 -7.55 -18.24
C ALA A 117 29.42 -6.96 -17.87
N LYS A 118 29.93 -7.23 -16.66
CA LYS A 118 31.27 -6.84 -16.22
C LYS A 118 32.36 -7.64 -16.92
N GLU A 119 32.13 -8.92 -17.22
CA GLU A 119 33.12 -9.80 -17.84
C GLU A 119 33.64 -9.31 -19.20
N PRO A 120 32.81 -8.91 -20.18
CA PRO A 120 33.31 -8.36 -21.44
C PRO A 120 33.97 -6.99 -21.23
N LEU A 121 33.53 -6.18 -20.26
CA LEU A 121 34.20 -4.91 -19.92
C LEU A 121 35.62 -5.14 -19.36
N LEU A 122 35.82 -6.17 -18.53
CA LEU A 122 37.14 -6.57 -18.05
C LEU A 122 38.03 -7.08 -19.20
N ASN A 123 37.47 -7.82 -20.15
CA ASN A 123 38.21 -8.28 -21.33
C ASN A 123 38.61 -7.11 -22.26
N VAL A 124 37.70 -6.15 -22.49
CA VAL A 124 38.00 -4.91 -23.23
C VAL A 124 39.09 -4.11 -22.49
N GLN A 125 38.99 -3.97 -21.17
CA GLN A 125 40.00 -3.30 -20.36
C GLN A 125 41.37 -3.96 -20.50
N LYS A 126 41.44 -5.30 -20.45
CA LYS A 126 42.68 -6.05 -20.63
C LYS A 126 43.29 -5.77 -22.01
N LYS A 127 42.49 -5.78 -23.08
CA LYS A 127 42.95 -5.43 -24.43
C LYS A 127 43.47 -3.99 -24.54
N ILE A 128 42.78 -3.01 -23.95
CA ILE A 128 43.24 -1.61 -23.91
C ILE A 128 44.56 -1.49 -23.15
N LYS A 129 44.71 -2.22 -22.04
CA LYS A 129 45.95 -2.27 -21.27
C LYS A 129 47.10 -2.87 -22.10
N ASP A 130 46.84 -3.91 -22.87
CA ASP A 130 47.83 -4.55 -23.74
C ASP A 130 48.28 -3.61 -24.87
N ILE A 131 47.34 -2.88 -25.49
CA ILE A 131 47.67 -1.81 -26.48
C ILE A 131 48.54 -0.72 -25.82
N GLY A 132 48.16 -0.26 -24.62
CA GLY A 132 48.93 0.73 -23.86
C GLY A 132 50.34 0.24 -23.47
N GLN A 133 50.49 -1.04 -23.13
CA GLN A 133 51.79 -1.66 -22.85
C GLN A 133 52.67 -1.73 -24.10
N ASN A 134 52.11 -2.13 -25.24
CA ASN A 134 52.83 -2.16 -26.52
C ASN A 134 53.31 -0.76 -26.93
N ALA A 135 52.45 0.27 -26.78
CA ALA A 135 52.84 1.65 -27.01
C ALA A 135 53.95 2.12 -26.04
N LYS A 136 53.89 1.72 -24.77
CA LYS A 136 54.93 2.01 -23.78
C LYS A 136 56.28 1.40 -24.16
N VAL A 137 56.32 0.18 -24.69
CA VAL A 137 57.57 -0.46 -25.17
C VAL A 137 58.21 0.37 -26.28
N VAL A 138 57.41 0.88 -27.22
CA VAL A 138 57.89 1.78 -28.29
C VAL A 138 58.42 3.08 -27.70
N ALA A 139 57.66 3.72 -26.81
CA ALA A 139 58.07 4.96 -26.16
C ALA A 139 59.36 4.80 -25.35
N ASP A 140 59.54 3.69 -24.63
CA ASP A 140 60.77 3.40 -23.89
C ASP A 140 61.97 3.15 -24.81
N ARG A 141 61.76 2.54 -25.99
CA ARG A 141 62.81 2.39 -27.01
C ARG A 141 63.25 3.74 -27.54
N VAL A 142 62.31 4.63 -27.88
CA VAL A 142 62.59 6.01 -28.30
C VAL A 142 63.30 6.78 -27.18
N ARG A 143 62.85 6.66 -25.94
CA ARG A 143 63.47 7.31 -24.79
C ARG A 143 64.90 6.84 -24.54
N LYS A 144 65.18 5.55 -24.68
CA LYS A 144 66.55 5.00 -24.60
C LYS A 144 67.43 5.54 -25.73
N PHE A 145 66.90 5.63 -26.94
CA PHE A 145 67.61 6.20 -28.08
C PHE A 145 67.94 7.69 -27.87
N VAL A 146 66.95 8.50 -27.47
CA VAL A 146 67.15 9.92 -27.14
C VAL A 146 68.15 10.11 -26.01
N ARG A 147 68.11 9.26 -24.96
CA ARG A 147 69.13 9.28 -23.89
C ARG A 147 70.53 8.97 -24.42
N SER A 148 70.67 7.95 -25.28
CA SER A 148 71.96 7.63 -25.90
C SER A 148 72.51 8.79 -26.74
N ILE A 149 71.64 9.52 -27.45
CA ILE A 149 72.02 10.75 -28.17
C ILE A 149 72.47 11.84 -27.20
N ILE A 150 71.72 12.08 -26.12
CA ILE A 150 72.07 13.07 -25.08
C ILE A 150 73.43 12.74 -24.44
N ASP A 151 73.68 11.48 -24.11
CA ASP A 151 74.94 11.06 -23.52
C ASP A 151 76.10 11.17 -24.51
N SER A 152 75.87 10.84 -25.78
CA SER A 152 76.86 11.05 -26.86
C SER A 152 77.19 12.52 -27.06
N THR A 153 76.17 13.40 -27.07
CA THR A 153 76.39 14.85 -27.11
C THR A 153 77.07 15.36 -25.85
N ARG A 154 76.93 14.71 -24.69
CA ARG A 154 77.69 15.06 -23.48
C ARG A 154 79.19 14.82 -23.63
N HIS A 155 79.63 13.86 -24.45
CA HIS A 155 81.05 13.70 -24.82
C HIS A 155 81.54 14.86 -25.69
N VAL A 156 80.76 15.22 -26.72
CA VAL A 156 81.05 16.37 -27.59
C VAL A 156 81.06 17.67 -26.80
N ALA A 157 80.12 17.87 -25.89
CA ALA A 157 80.04 19.03 -25.01
C ALA A 157 81.24 19.10 -24.04
N ARG A 158 81.77 17.97 -23.56
CA ARG A 158 83.00 17.94 -22.77
C ARG A 158 84.22 18.35 -23.59
N ALA A 159 84.34 17.85 -24.82
CA ALA A 159 85.40 18.24 -25.75
C ALA A 159 85.31 19.74 -26.08
N LEU A 160 84.12 20.24 -26.44
CA LEU A 160 83.86 21.66 -26.69
C LEU A 160 84.14 22.53 -25.46
N ARG A 161 83.85 22.04 -24.24
CA ARG A 161 84.18 22.75 -23.00
C ARG A 161 85.68 22.81 -22.75
N ASN A 162 86.43 21.77 -23.10
CA ASN A 162 87.88 21.79 -23.02
C ASN A 162 88.48 22.75 -24.07
N VAL A 163 87.99 22.73 -25.30
CA VAL A 163 88.34 23.69 -26.36
C VAL A 163 88.00 25.12 -25.94
N TRP A 164 86.84 25.33 -25.33
CA TRP A 164 86.43 26.62 -24.77
C TRP A 164 87.39 27.13 -23.70
N ARG A 165 87.73 26.28 -22.71
CA ARG A 165 88.70 26.66 -21.66
C ARG A 165 90.07 26.94 -22.26
N TRP A 166 90.47 26.17 -23.27
CA TRP A 166 91.71 26.41 -24.00
C TRP A 166 91.68 27.75 -24.74
N LEU A 167 90.63 28.07 -25.50
CA LEU A 167 90.46 29.35 -26.19
C LEU A 167 90.43 30.53 -25.22
N ALA A 168 89.74 30.39 -24.08
CA ALA A 168 89.73 31.42 -23.04
C ALA A 168 91.13 31.64 -22.45
N LYS A 169 91.89 30.56 -22.23
CA LYS A 169 93.28 30.64 -21.77
C LYS A 169 94.20 31.24 -22.84
N ALA A 170 94.03 30.85 -24.11
CA ALA A 170 94.80 31.35 -25.24
C ALA A 170 94.54 32.85 -25.48
N GLY A 171 93.29 33.30 -25.41
CA GLY A 171 92.94 34.73 -25.50
C GLY A 171 93.54 35.54 -24.34
N ASN A 172 93.48 35.01 -23.12
CA ASN A 172 94.09 35.65 -21.95
C ASN A 172 95.62 35.69 -22.02
N ILE A 173 96.26 34.63 -22.51
CA ILE A 173 97.71 34.58 -22.75
C ILE A 173 98.10 35.55 -23.87
N CYS A 174 97.34 35.61 -24.97
CA CYS A 174 97.57 36.57 -26.06
C CYS A 174 97.62 38.00 -25.52
N ASN A 175 96.61 38.38 -24.74
CA ASN A 175 96.56 39.71 -24.11
C ASN A 175 97.66 39.95 -23.07
N ARG A 176 98.20 38.90 -22.43
CA ARG A 176 99.21 39.01 -21.36
C ARG A 176 100.64 39.05 -21.90
N GLU A 177 100.97 38.19 -22.88
CA GLU A 177 102.33 38.02 -23.41
C GLU A 177 102.67 39.02 -24.52
N LEU A 178 101.72 39.34 -25.42
CA LEU A 178 102.01 40.28 -26.53
C LEU A 178 101.99 41.75 -26.09
N GLY A 179 101.41 42.10 -24.94
CA GLY A 179 101.28 43.49 -24.50
C GLY A 179 100.72 44.41 -25.59
N SER A 180 100.99 45.71 -25.57
CA SER A 180 100.83 46.52 -26.79
C SER A 180 102.10 46.39 -27.64
N PRO A 181 102.07 45.70 -28.81
CA PRO A 181 103.25 45.56 -29.66
C PRO A 181 103.83 46.91 -30.08
N GLU A 182 102.93 47.88 -30.27
CA GLU A 182 103.23 49.28 -30.51
C GLU A 182 104.15 49.87 -29.42
N GLY A 183 103.84 49.65 -28.14
CA GLY A 183 104.60 50.19 -27.01
C GLY A 183 106.00 49.60 -26.86
N SER A 184 106.17 48.30 -27.15
CA SER A 184 107.50 47.67 -27.16
C SER A 184 108.36 48.14 -28.34
N CYS A 185 107.76 48.31 -29.52
CA CYS A 185 108.44 48.83 -30.71
C CYS A 185 108.93 50.27 -30.50
N PHE A 186 108.08 51.16 -29.95
CA PHE A 186 108.49 52.53 -29.64
C PHE A 186 109.70 52.58 -28.69
N ARG A 187 109.66 51.76 -27.63
CA ARG A 187 110.73 51.70 -26.62
C ARG A 187 112.07 51.23 -27.20
N TYR A 188 112.04 50.35 -28.20
CA TYR A 188 113.25 49.90 -28.88
C TYR A 188 113.87 51.01 -29.73
N MET A 189 113.02 51.75 -30.46
CA MET A 189 113.45 52.89 -31.28
C MET A 189 114.02 54.02 -30.40
N ASP A 190 113.42 54.29 -29.25
CA ASP A 190 113.96 55.24 -28.26
C ASP A 190 115.35 54.80 -27.76
N LYS A 191 115.51 53.54 -27.36
CA LYS A 191 116.82 53.00 -26.95
C LYS A 191 117.86 52.99 -28.06
N ALA A 192 117.46 52.87 -29.33
CA ALA A 192 118.37 52.93 -30.48
C ALA A 192 118.86 54.37 -30.69
N LYS A 193 117.97 55.36 -30.58
CA LYS A 193 118.29 56.78 -30.61
C LYS A 193 119.24 57.16 -29.46
N ASP A 194 118.94 56.76 -28.23
CA ASP A 194 119.80 57.04 -27.06
C ASP A 194 121.19 56.37 -27.15
N ARG A 195 121.30 55.23 -27.86
CA ARG A 195 122.60 54.60 -28.14
C ARG A 195 123.37 55.34 -29.22
N CYS A 196 122.68 55.83 -30.25
CA CYS A 196 123.30 56.66 -31.29
C CYS A 196 123.84 57.98 -30.70
N GLU A 197 123.06 58.67 -29.86
CA GLU A 197 123.49 59.92 -29.21
C GLU A 197 124.74 59.74 -28.33
N ARG A 198 124.85 58.59 -27.64
CA ARG A 198 126.04 58.25 -26.85
C ARG A 198 127.27 57.90 -27.69
N ALA A 199 127.09 57.34 -28.88
CA ALA A 199 128.19 56.94 -29.75
C ALA A 199 128.77 58.12 -30.55
N LEU A 200 127.95 59.13 -30.87
CA LEU A 200 128.31 60.30 -31.69
C LEU A 200 127.97 61.62 -30.98
N PRO A 201 128.71 62.03 -29.93
CA PRO A 201 128.35 63.20 -29.13
C PRO A 201 128.44 64.54 -29.88
N LEU A 202 129.31 64.66 -30.89
CA LEU A 202 129.47 65.87 -31.71
C LEU A 202 128.42 66.02 -32.83
N LEU A 203 127.74 64.93 -33.22
CA LEU A 203 126.81 64.88 -34.37
C LEU A 203 125.42 64.32 -33.95
N PHE A 204 124.97 64.67 -32.74
CA PHE A 204 123.75 64.11 -32.13
C PHE A 204 122.48 64.32 -32.96
N HIS A 205 122.40 65.39 -33.77
CA HIS A 205 121.24 65.68 -34.61
C HIS A 205 120.91 64.58 -35.63
N ILE A 206 121.91 63.83 -36.12
CA ILE A 206 121.69 62.75 -37.11
C ILE A 206 120.90 61.59 -36.50
N CYS A 207 121.01 61.37 -35.19
CA CYS A 207 120.33 60.29 -34.47
C CYS A 207 118.80 60.45 -34.40
N TYR A 208 118.25 61.63 -34.72
CA TYR A 208 116.80 61.84 -34.76
C TYR A 208 116.11 61.09 -35.91
N ILE A 209 116.83 60.72 -36.97
CA ILE A 209 116.24 59.96 -38.09
C ILE A 209 115.71 58.58 -37.64
N VAL A 210 116.28 58.03 -36.56
CA VAL A 210 115.81 56.76 -35.94
C VAL A 210 114.37 56.90 -35.42
N LEU A 211 113.95 58.10 -34.99
CA LEU A 211 112.57 58.35 -34.57
C LEU A 211 111.58 58.34 -35.74
N SER A 212 111.99 58.68 -36.96
CA SER A 212 111.10 58.62 -38.13
C SER A 212 110.59 57.20 -38.41
N PHE A 213 111.37 56.18 -38.06
CA PHE A 213 110.97 54.77 -38.16
C PHE A 213 109.90 54.35 -37.14
N LYS A 214 109.57 55.19 -36.14
CA LYS A 214 108.47 54.92 -35.20
C LYS A 214 107.11 54.80 -35.89
N ALA A 215 106.91 55.41 -37.06
CA ALA A 215 105.65 55.27 -37.81
C ALA A 215 105.34 53.81 -38.17
N LEU A 216 106.36 52.98 -38.42
CA LEU A 216 106.20 51.55 -38.70
C LEU A 216 105.71 50.76 -37.48
N CYS A 217 105.96 51.25 -36.26
CA CYS A 217 105.50 50.62 -35.02
C CYS A 217 103.98 50.65 -34.83
N LYS A 218 103.25 51.57 -35.49
CA LYS A 218 101.78 51.57 -35.44
C LYS A 218 101.15 50.38 -36.16
N MET A 219 101.79 49.89 -37.23
CA MET A 219 101.25 48.78 -38.02
C MET A 219 101.27 47.44 -37.27
N THR A 220 102.17 47.27 -36.30
CA THR A 220 102.27 46.03 -35.50
C THR A 220 101.14 45.91 -34.48
N GLY A 221 100.58 47.03 -34.00
CA GLY A 221 99.45 47.04 -33.06
C GLY A 221 98.16 46.49 -33.67
N THR A 222 97.84 46.87 -34.91
CA THR A 222 96.59 46.47 -35.59
C THR A 222 96.55 44.97 -35.90
N VAL A 223 97.68 44.39 -36.33
CA VAL A 223 97.77 42.96 -36.64
C VAL A 223 97.59 42.11 -35.39
N ALA A 224 98.19 42.48 -34.26
CA ALA A 224 98.05 41.75 -33.00
C ALA A 224 96.61 41.79 -32.43
N ALA A 225 95.93 42.93 -32.55
CA ALA A 225 94.55 43.09 -32.08
C ALA A 225 93.56 42.16 -32.81
N MET A 226 93.79 41.88 -34.10
CA MET A 226 92.98 40.92 -34.86
C MET A 226 93.16 39.49 -34.33
N PHE A 227 94.39 39.04 -34.10
CA PHE A 227 94.65 37.67 -33.63
C PHE A 227 94.15 37.43 -32.19
N CYS A 228 94.25 38.42 -31.29
CA CYS A 228 93.76 38.25 -29.91
C CYS A 228 92.23 38.33 -29.76
N SER A 229 91.49 38.82 -30.76
CA SER A 229 90.02 38.94 -30.71
C SER A 229 89.28 37.69 -31.22
N ILE A 230 89.91 36.92 -32.12
CA ILE A 230 89.34 35.70 -32.72
C ILE A 230 88.94 34.66 -31.65
N PRO A 231 89.77 34.34 -30.62
CA PRO A 231 89.40 33.36 -29.60
C PRO A 231 88.13 33.75 -28.83
N ARG A 232 87.92 35.05 -28.57
CA ARG A 232 86.76 35.57 -27.81
C ARG A 232 85.46 35.55 -28.63
N TYR A 233 85.56 35.71 -29.95
CA TYR A 233 84.41 35.59 -30.85
C TYR A 233 83.93 34.14 -30.98
N ILE A 234 84.86 33.21 -31.24
CA ILE A 234 84.57 31.76 -31.37
C ILE A 234 83.98 31.22 -30.07
N GLN A 235 84.46 31.73 -28.94
CA GLN A 235 83.91 31.46 -27.63
C GLN A 235 82.39 31.77 -27.63
N THR A 236 81.96 33.03 -27.70
CA THR A 236 80.52 33.37 -27.58
C THR A 236 79.60 32.60 -28.55
N PHE A 237 80.08 32.31 -29.77
CA PHE A 237 79.34 31.54 -30.77
C PHE A 237 79.01 30.11 -30.33
N ILE A 238 79.96 29.36 -29.77
CA ILE A 238 79.76 27.94 -29.38
C ILE A 238 78.71 27.79 -28.26
N ARG A 239 78.67 28.70 -27.29
CA ARG A 239 77.74 28.61 -26.15
C ARG A 239 76.30 28.87 -26.57
N ILE A 240 76.06 29.93 -27.34
CA ILE A 240 74.71 30.40 -27.67
C ILE A 240 74.10 29.54 -28.78
N ASN A 241 74.86 29.24 -29.84
CA ASN A 241 74.28 28.65 -31.05
C ASN A 241 74.32 27.12 -31.10
N VAL A 242 75.07 26.45 -30.22
CA VAL A 242 75.27 24.99 -30.31
C VAL A 242 74.77 24.26 -29.07
N ALA A 243 75.27 24.61 -27.88
CA ALA A 243 75.04 23.79 -26.69
C ALA A 243 73.61 23.91 -26.10
N ALA A 244 73.10 25.14 -25.98
CA ALA A 244 71.79 25.39 -25.39
C ALA A 244 70.59 24.89 -26.25
N PRO A 245 70.48 25.25 -27.54
CA PRO A 245 69.34 24.84 -28.36
C PRO A 245 69.26 23.32 -28.58
N LEU A 246 70.41 22.64 -28.70
CA LEU A 246 70.46 21.19 -28.87
C LEU A 246 69.94 20.44 -27.64
N THR A 247 70.27 20.92 -26.44
CA THR A 247 69.82 20.29 -25.19
C THR A 247 68.33 20.53 -24.96
N ASP A 248 67.82 21.72 -25.28
CA ASP A 248 66.39 22.03 -25.15
C ASP A 248 65.53 21.22 -26.12
N ALA A 249 65.95 21.11 -27.39
CA ALA A 249 65.25 20.31 -28.39
C ALA A 249 65.17 18.81 -28.00
N LEU A 250 66.27 18.24 -27.51
CA LEU A 250 66.29 16.84 -27.07
C LEU A 250 65.43 16.60 -25.82
N ASN A 251 65.36 17.57 -24.91
CA ASN A 251 64.49 17.49 -23.73
C ASN A 251 63.00 17.62 -24.09
N ARG A 252 62.64 18.47 -25.05
CA ARG A 252 61.26 18.57 -25.56
C ARG A 252 60.81 17.26 -26.20
N VAL A 253 61.64 16.67 -27.06
CA VAL A 253 61.35 15.37 -27.66
C VAL A 253 61.19 14.31 -26.56
N ARG A 254 62.07 14.29 -25.55
CA ARG A 254 61.95 13.35 -24.42
C ARG A 254 60.63 13.49 -23.65
N ALA A 255 60.17 14.71 -23.41
CA ALA A 255 58.95 14.99 -22.64
C ALA A 255 57.69 14.47 -23.36
N GLU A 256 57.66 14.53 -24.69
CA GLU A 256 56.52 14.05 -25.50
C GLU A 256 56.30 12.53 -25.38
N PHE A 257 57.33 11.77 -24.96
CA PHE A 257 57.26 10.31 -24.81
C PHE A 257 57.17 9.86 -23.34
N GLU A 258 56.72 10.71 -22.41
CA GLU A 258 56.44 10.34 -21.01
C GLU A 258 55.00 9.87 -20.81
N PHE A 259 54.77 8.56 -20.96
CA PHE A 259 53.46 7.95 -20.71
C PHE A 259 53.38 7.33 -19.31
N ASN A 260 52.36 7.74 -18.53
CA ASN A 260 51.93 7.08 -17.30
C ASN A 260 50.47 6.64 -17.46
N ILE A 261 50.20 5.33 -17.42
CA ILE A 261 48.86 4.76 -17.65
C ILE A 261 48.38 4.12 -16.35
N SER A 262 47.36 4.72 -15.74
CA SER A 262 46.64 4.18 -14.58
C SER A 262 45.16 4.05 -14.91
N VAL A 263 44.58 2.87 -14.70
CA VAL A 263 43.14 2.61 -14.95
C VAL A 263 42.48 2.28 -13.61
N VAL A 264 41.48 3.08 -13.21
CA VAL A 264 40.72 2.90 -11.97
C VAL A 264 39.25 2.69 -12.34
N HIS A 265 38.64 1.65 -11.79
CA HIS A 265 37.21 1.35 -11.98
C HIS A 265 36.49 1.32 -10.65
N HIS A 266 35.38 2.04 -10.56
CA HIS A 266 34.47 2.00 -9.43
C HIS A 266 33.14 1.42 -9.90
N PHE A 267 32.80 0.24 -9.38
CA PHE A 267 31.49 -0.36 -9.55
C PHE A 267 30.92 -0.63 -8.15
N SER A 268 29.94 0.16 -7.73
CA SER A 268 29.20 -0.06 -6.49
C SER A 268 27.71 -0.20 -6.82
N ALA A 269 27.13 -1.33 -6.43
CA ALA A 269 25.68 -1.53 -6.40
C ALA A 269 25.32 -1.81 -4.94
N ASN A 270 24.89 -0.76 -4.24
CA ASN A 270 24.43 -0.88 -2.85
C ASN A 270 22.91 -0.98 -2.85
N LEU A 271 22.38 -2.13 -2.44
CA LEU A 271 20.95 -2.35 -2.23
C LEU A 271 20.74 -2.61 -0.74
N ASN A 272 20.50 -1.54 0.02
CA ASN A 272 20.21 -1.63 1.45
C ASN A 272 18.69 -1.73 1.66
N ALA A 273 18.15 -2.94 1.68
CA ALA A 273 16.80 -3.21 2.16
C ALA A 273 16.87 -3.68 3.62
N SER A 274 16.07 -3.08 4.50
CA SER A 274 16.03 -3.42 5.93
C SER A 274 15.25 -4.70 6.24
N LYS A 275 14.39 -5.15 5.31
CA LYS A 275 13.64 -6.41 5.36
C LYS A 275 13.46 -6.97 3.95
N SER A 276 13.39 -8.29 3.83
CA SER A 276 12.95 -8.93 2.59
C SER A 276 11.45 -8.73 2.42
N LEU A 277 10.98 -8.62 1.17
CA LEU A 277 9.55 -8.51 0.88
C LEU A 277 8.80 -9.80 1.29
N GLY A 278 9.52 -10.92 1.46
CA GLY A 278 8.98 -12.21 1.86
C GLY A 278 8.61 -12.22 3.33
N GLU A 279 9.47 -11.65 4.18
CA GLU A 279 9.18 -11.38 5.59
C GLU A 279 7.97 -10.45 5.76
N VAL A 280 7.82 -9.44 4.90
CA VAL A 280 6.63 -8.56 4.92
C VAL A 280 5.35 -9.33 4.61
N SER A 281 5.38 -10.28 3.67
CA SER A 281 4.22 -11.12 3.34
C SER A 281 3.85 -12.11 4.45
N ALA A 282 4.85 -12.60 5.19
CA ALA A 282 4.67 -13.47 6.35
C ALA A 282 4.08 -12.70 7.54
N ASP A 283 4.64 -11.51 7.84
CA ASP A 283 4.13 -10.59 8.87
C ASP A 283 2.65 -10.23 8.59
N MET A 284 2.29 -10.02 7.32
CA MET A 284 0.90 -9.81 6.92
C MET A 284 0.02 -11.02 7.23
N MET A 285 0.39 -12.23 6.81
CA MET A 285 -0.44 -13.43 7.05
C MET A 285 -0.60 -13.74 8.54
N GLU A 286 0.44 -13.51 9.35
CA GLU A 286 0.35 -13.64 10.81
C GLU A 286 -0.63 -12.63 11.41
N ALA A 287 -0.58 -11.37 10.96
CA ALA A 287 -1.50 -10.33 11.41
C ALA A 287 -2.97 -10.68 11.07
N VAL A 288 -3.20 -11.28 9.91
CA VAL A 288 -4.52 -11.75 9.46
C VAL A 288 -5.04 -12.84 10.38
N GLN A 289 -4.24 -13.88 10.61
CA GLN A 289 -4.64 -15.01 11.45
C GLN A 289 -4.93 -14.55 12.89
N ARG A 290 -4.13 -13.61 13.41
CA ARG A 290 -4.33 -13.00 14.73
C ARG A 290 -5.63 -12.18 14.82
N HIS A 291 -6.04 -11.51 13.75
CA HIS A 291 -7.30 -10.77 13.71
C HIS A 291 -8.53 -11.67 13.48
N MET A 292 -8.34 -12.88 12.95
CA MET A 292 -9.42 -13.84 12.64
C MET A 292 -9.75 -14.77 13.82
N GLU A 293 -8.77 -15.09 14.66
CA GLU A 293 -8.91 -15.80 15.95
C GLU A 293 -10.16 -15.40 16.77
N PRO A 294 -10.42 -14.11 17.08
CA PRO A 294 -11.58 -13.73 17.89
C PRO A 294 -12.90 -14.06 17.21
N TYR A 295 -12.97 -14.04 15.88
CA TYR A 295 -14.19 -14.42 15.15
C TYR A 295 -14.41 -15.92 15.23
N HIS A 296 -13.36 -16.73 15.09
CA HIS A 296 -13.46 -18.19 15.17
C HIS A 296 -13.95 -18.61 16.56
N HIS A 297 -13.34 -18.07 17.61
CA HIS A 297 -13.81 -18.24 18.97
C HIS A 297 -15.22 -17.68 19.20
N ALA A 298 -15.63 -16.60 18.53
CA ALA A 298 -17.00 -16.10 18.62
C ALA A 298 -18.03 -17.07 18.00
N LEU A 299 -17.70 -17.76 16.90
CA LEU A 299 -18.57 -18.78 16.31
C LEU A 299 -18.66 -20.04 17.18
N GLU A 300 -17.53 -20.50 17.73
CA GLU A 300 -17.51 -21.60 18.70
C GLU A 300 -18.30 -21.21 19.95
N PHE A 301 -18.10 -20.02 20.48
CA PHE A 301 -18.87 -19.53 21.62
C PHE A 301 -20.37 -19.43 21.29
N PHE A 302 -20.72 -19.01 20.07
CA PHE A 302 -22.10 -18.99 19.58
C PHE A 302 -22.70 -20.39 19.48
N SER A 303 -21.91 -21.42 19.13
CA SER A 303 -22.38 -22.81 19.10
C SER A 303 -22.76 -23.31 20.49
N TYR A 304 -21.90 -23.09 21.48
CA TYR A 304 -22.17 -23.44 22.88
C TYR A 304 -23.35 -22.62 23.46
N LEU A 305 -23.46 -21.34 23.08
CA LEU A 305 -24.57 -20.47 23.48
C LEU A 305 -25.89 -20.78 22.79
N SER A 306 -25.91 -21.56 21.70
CA SER A 306 -27.15 -21.82 20.96
C SER A 306 -28.23 -22.50 21.83
N PHE A 307 -27.82 -23.36 22.77
CA PHE A 307 -28.72 -23.95 23.77
C PHE A 307 -29.24 -22.92 24.79
N LEU A 308 -28.38 -21.98 25.20
CA LEU A 308 -28.76 -20.84 26.04
C LEU A 308 -29.73 -19.90 25.32
N ALA A 309 -29.59 -19.73 24.00
CA ALA A 309 -30.54 -18.98 23.19
C ALA A 309 -31.94 -19.62 23.19
N ILE A 310 -32.03 -20.96 23.15
CA ILE A 310 -33.32 -21.68 23.28
C ILE A 310 -33.95 -21.40 24.65
N PHE A 311 -33.18 -21.49 25.74
CA PHE A 311 -33.70 -21.15 27.07
C PHE A 311 -34.12 -19.69 27.20
N TYR A 312 -33.35 -18.76 26.60
CA TYR A 312 -33.68 -17.35 26.57
C TYR A 312 -34.99 -17.08 25.81
N LEU A 313 -35.22 -17.73 24.68
CA LEU A 313 -36.48 -17.65 23.93
C LEU A 313 -37.66 -18.20 24.77
N CYS A 314 -37.46 -19.32 25.46
CA CYS A 314 -38.45 -19.86 26.40
C CYS A 314 -38.73 -18.91 27.57
N TYR A 315 -37.70 -18.27 28.12
CA TYR A 315 -37.84 -17.26 29.17
C TYR A 315 -38.65 -16.06 28.68
N GLN A 316 -38.36 -15.54 27.47
CA GLN A 316 -39.12 -14.45 26.88
C GLN A 316 -40.59 -14.84 26.62
N ALA A 317 -40.85 -16.06 26.16
CA ALA A 317 -42.20 -16.59 26.02
C ALA A 317 -42.95 -16.62 27.36
N MET A 318 -42.33 -17.16 28.42
CA MET A 318 -42.92 -17.17 29.77
C MET A 318 -43.14 -15.74 30.31
N ARG A 319 -42.22 -14.82 30.06
CA ARG A 319 -42.35 -13.42 30.45
C ARG A 319 -43.50 -12.71 29.72
N TYR A 320 -43.63 -12.95 28.41
CA TYR A 320 -44.75 -12.43 27.61
C TYR A 320 -46.08 -12.98 28.14
N GLN A 321 -46.17 -14.29 28.38
CA GLN A 321 -47.35 -14.92 28.96
C GLN A 321 -47.72 -14.30 30.31
N ARG A 322 -46.75 -14.16 31.23
CA ARG A 322 -46.99 -13.58 32.56
C ARG A 322 -47.52 -12.14 32.46
N ARG A 323 -46.97 -11.32 31.57
CA ARG A 323 -47.45 -9.95 31.34
C ARG A 323 -48.85 -9.95 30.72
N TYR A 324 -49.09 -10.78 29.72
CA TYR A 324 -50.39 -10.90 29.07
C TYR A 324 -51.50 -11.33 30.06
N LEU A 325 -51.17 -12.14 31.07
CA LEU A 325 -52.13 -12.54 32.10
C LEU A 325 -52.30 -11.50 33.23
N ARG A 326 -51.33 -10.62 33.49
CA ARG A 326 -51.34 -9.69 34.62
C ARG A 326 -51.66 -8.23 34.26
N ASP A 327 -51.23 -7.77 33.09
CA ASP A 327 -51.27 -6.36 32.69
C ASP A 327 -52.22 -6.17 31.51
N ASP A 328 -53.36 -5.52 31.75
CA ASP A 328 -54.41 -5.29 30.74
C ASP A 328 -54.02 -4.25 29.67
N THR A 329 -53.01 -3.43 29.93
CA THR A 329 -52.51 -2.43 28.97
C THR A 329 -51.49 -3.00 27.99
N PHE A 330 -50.84 -4.11 28.36
CA PHE A 330 -49.78 -4.74 27.59
C PHE A 330 -50.29 -5.31 26.26
N ASP A 331 -49.76 -4.86 25.12
CA ASP A 331 -50.11 -5.37 23.77
C ASP A 331 -51.62 -5.31 23.42
N ASN A 332 -52.35 -4.40 24.07
CA ASN A 332 -53.80 -4.21 23.88
C ASN A 332 -54.10 -3.13 22.83
N VAL A 333 -53.63 -3.36 21.60
CA VAL A 333 -53.71 -2.39 20.49
C VAL A 333 -54.65 -2.87 19.37
N TYR A 334 -55.28 -4.03 19.52
CA TYR A 334 -56.03 -4.65 18.42
C TYR A 334 -57.52 -4.76 18.66
N ILE A 335 -58.28 -4.51 17.59
CA ILE A 335 -59.74 -4.55 17.55
C ILE A 335 -60.17 -5.93 17.03
N THR A 336 -60.68 -6.78 17.92
CA THR A 336 -61.11 -8.14 17.58
C THR A 336 -62.51 -8.14 16.98
N ARG A 337 -62.87 -9.18 16.21
CA ARG A 337 -64.24 -9.34 15.69
C ARG A 337 -65.28 -9.35 16.80
N ARG A 338 -64.95 -10.00 17.93
CA ARG A 338 -65.81 -10.04 19.12
C ARG A 338 -66.00 -8.67 19.77
N PHE A 339 -64.98 -7.82 19.76
CA PHE A 339 -65.12 -6.42 20.21
C PHE A 339 -66.10 -5.65 19.32
N VAL A 340 -66.02 -5.83 17.99
CA VAL A 340 -66.95 -5.20 17.06
C VAL A 340 -68.39 -5.70 17.27
N GLU A 341 -68.57 -7.01 17.46
CA GLU A 341 -69.89 -7.59 17.74
C GLU A 341 -70.50 -7.06 19.06
N LEU A 342 -69.67 -6.90 20.10
CA LEU A 342 -70.11 -6.32 21.36
C LEU A 342 -70.49 -4.84 21.22
N ASP A 343 -69.71 -4.04 20.48
CA ASP A 343 -70.02 -2.62 20.24
C ASP A 343 -71.31 -2.45 19.41
N LEU A 344 -71.58 -3.37 18.47
CA LEU A 344 -72.84 -3.41 17.72
C LEU A 344 -74.04 -3.70 18.63
N ARG A 345 -73.95 -4.68 19.53
CA ARG A 345 -75.03 -4.97 20.50
C ARG A 345 -75.28 -3.79 21.43
N CYS A 346 -74.24 -3.11 21.88
CA CYS A 346 -74.38 -1.86 22.66
C CYS A 346 -75.15 -0.80 21.86
N ALA A 347 -74.86 -0.67 20.56
CA ALA A 347 -75.55 0.27 19.68
C ALA A 347 -77.05 -0.05 19.55
N GLU A 348 -77.39 -1.34 19.38
CA GLU A 348 -78.78 -1.83 19.32
C GLU A 348 -79.53 -1.54 20.63
N GLU A 349 -78.85 -1.65 21.78
CA GLU A 349 -79.39 -1.37 23.11
C GLU A 349 -79.38 0.14 23.46
N GLY A 350 -79.02 1.03 22.54
CA GLY A 350 -78.98 2.49 22.77
C GLY A 350 -77.88 2.96 23.72
N LYS A 351 -76.87 2.13 23.97
CA LYS A 351 -75.73 2.41 24.87
C LYS A 351 -74.59 3.12 24.11
N PRO A 352 -73.71 3.85 24.82
CA PRO A 352 -72.59 4.56 24.18
C PRO A 352 -71.63 3.59 23.48
N THR A 353 -71.36 3.84 22.20
CA THR A 353 -70.45 3.05 21.35
C THR A 353 -69.04 3.66 21.27
N VAL A 354 -68.04 2.83 21.02
CA VAL A 354 -66.63 3.26 20.87
C VAL A 354 -66.28 3.51 19.40
N LEU A 355 -66.94 2.82 18.48
CA LEU A 355 -66.80 3.03 17.03
C LEU A 355 -67.82 4.09 16.55
N PRO A 356 -67.48 4.94 15.56
CA PRO A 356 -66.29 4.93 14.70
C PRO A 356 -65.05 5.59 15.33
N LEU A 357 -63.86 5.11 14.95
CA LEU A 357 -62.58 5.64 15.41
C LEU A 357 -62.25 7.00 14.78
N SER A 358 -61.66 7.90 15.57
CA SER A 358 -61.10 9.14 15.02
C SER A 358 -59.94 8.89 14.04
N ALA A 359 -59.61 9.86 13.19
CA ALA A 359 -58.49 9.76 12.24
C ALA A 359 -57.14 9.45 12.92
N ARG A 360 -56.92 9.95 14.15
CA ARG A 360 -55.70 9.68 14.92
C ARG A 360 -55.70 8.27 15.52
N GLU A 361 -56.84 7.80 16.00
CA GLU A 361 -56.99 6.48 16.62
C GLU A 361 -56.93 5.34 15.60
N ARG A 362 -57.40 5.55 14.37
CA ARG A 362 -57.21 4.61 13.25
C ARG A 362 -55.74 4.28 12.97
N GLY A 363 -54.82 5.20 13.27
CA GLY A 363 -53.39 4.95 13.14
C GLY A 363 -52.78 4.16 14.31
N ARG A 364 -53.49 4.04 15.43
CA ARG A 364 -53.04 3.35 16.64
C ARG A 364 -53.65 1.96 16.75
N TYR A 365 -54.97 1.82 16.58
CA TYR A 365 -55.69 0.55 16.74
C TYR A 365 -55.90 -0.17 15.41
N ILE A 366 -55.73 -1.50 15.40
CA ILE A 366 -55.63 -2.29 14.17
C ILE A 366 -56.38 -3.62 14.33
N PRO A 367 -57.02 -4.17 13.29
CA PRO A 367 -57.51 -5.55 13.35
C PRO A 367 -56.35 -6.57 13.48
N PRO A 368 -56.46 -7.64 14.27
CA PRO A 368 -55.40 -8.65 14.41
C PRO A 368 -54.94 -9.25 13.07
N GLY A 369 -55.89 -9.53 12.17
CA GLY A 369 -55.63 -10.11 10.85
C GLY A 369 -55.41 -9.09 9.73
N ALA A 370 -55.25 -7.80 10.05
CA ALA A 370 -55.06 -6.78 9.02
C ALA A 370 -53.68 -6.91 8.36
N LEU A 371 -53.65 -6.88 7.02
CA LEU A 371 -52.40 -6.87 6.25
C LEU A 371 -51.69 -5.52 6.28
N TRP A 372 -52.32 -4.45 6.76
CA TRP A 372 -51.64 -3.16 6.90
C TRP A 372 -50.92 -3.02 8.24
N LEU A 373 -49.83 -2.26 8.22
CA LEU A 373 -48.97 -1.99 9.38
C LEU A 373 -49.45 -0.75 10.15
N SER A 374 -49.35 -0.80 11.48
CA SER A 374 -49.50 0.37 12.37
C SER A 374 -48.52 1.48 12.00
N LYS A 375 -48.79 2.72 12.42
CA LYS A 375 -47.75 3.78 12.38
C LYS A 375 -46.47 3.36 13.12
N ARG A 376 -46.61 2.67 14.26
CA ARG A 376 -45.47 2.19 15.06
C ARG A 376 -44.73 1.03 14.38
N GLU A 377 -45.47 0.07 13.83
CA GLU A 377 -44.91 -1.07 13.10
C GLU A 377 -44.22 -0.62 11.81
N ARG A 378 -44.78 0.36 11.09
CA ARG A 378 -44.21 0.91 9.86
C ARG A 378 -42.88 1.64 10.13
N SER A 379 -42.80 2.43 11.20
CA SER A 379 -41.54 3.06 11.62
C SER A 379 -40.48 2.01 11.99
N GLN A 380 -40.86 0.96 12.73
CA GLN A 380 -39.94 -0.13 13.08
C GLN A 380 -39.52 -0.95 11.87
N TYR A 381 -40.43 -1.21 10.93
CA TYR A 381 -40.15 -1.88 9.66
C TYR A 381 -39.13 -1.09 8.83
N GLY A 382 -39.34 0.24 8.68
CA GLY A 382 -38.41 1.10 7.95
C GLY A 382 -36.99 1.10 8.55
N LEU A 383 -36.87 1.21 9.87
CA LEU A 383 -35.57 1.14 10.55
C LEU A 383 -34.89 -0.22 10.36
N GLN A 384 -35.66 -1.31 10.38
CA GLN A 384 -35.13 -2.66 10.19
C GLN A 384 -34.70 -2.91 8.74
N LEU A 385 -35.48 -2.43 7.77
CA LEU A 385 -35.14 -2.55 6.36
C LEU A 385 -33.89 -1.73 6.02
N PHE A 386 -33.76 -0.53 6.58
CA PHE A 386 -32.55 0.29 6.43
C PHE A 386 -31.32 -0.40 7.02
N ALA A 387 -31.44 -0.95 8.23
CA ALA A 387 -30.36 -1.71 8.84
C ALA A 387 -29.97 -2.93 7.98
N PHE A 388 -30.95 -3.69 7.50
CA PHE A 388 -30.72 -4.82 6.59
C PHE A 388 -29.98 -4.39 5.32
N LEU A 389 -30.46 -3.34 4.63
CA LEU A 389 -29.85 -2.85 3.39
C LEU A 389 -28.38 -2.44 3.61
N ARG A 390 -28.08 -1.75 4.72
CA ARG A 390 -26.70 -1.39 5.08
C ARG A 390 -25.79 -2.61 5.21
N HIS A 391 -26.27 -3.68 5.86
CA HIS A 391 -25.49 -4.90 6.05
C HIS A 391 -25.39 -5.76 4.80
N VAL A 392 -26.41 -5.75 3.93
CA VAL A 392 -26.35 -6.38 2.61
C VAL A 392 -25.33 -5.67 1.73
N LEU A 393 -25.31 -4.33 1.73
CA LEU A 393 -24.33 -3.55 0.99
C LEU A 393 -22.89 -3.90 1.43
N LEU A 394 -22.65 -3.95 2.75
CA LEU A 394 -21.35 -4.36 3.28
C LEU A 394 -20.98 -5.79 2.88
N GLY A 395 -21.87 -6.76 3.11
CA GLY A 395 -21.61 -8.16 2.75
C GLY A 395 -21.35 -8.34 1.26
N PHE A 396 -22.21 -7.76 0.42
CA PHE A 396 -22.05 -7.78 -1.04
C PHE A 396 -20.74 -7.16 -1.50
N SER A 397 -20.30 -6.06 -0.88
CA SER A 397 -19.01 -5.44 -1.21
C SER A 397 -17.81 -6.35 -0.92
N ILE A 398 -17.85 -7.12 0.17
CA ILE A 398 -16.80 -8.09 0.51
C ILE A 398 -16.81 -9.26 -0.48
N LEU A 399 -17.99 -9.80 -0.81
CA LEU A 399 -18.12 -10.88 -1.80
C LEU A 399 -17.62 -10.42 -3.18
N LEU A 400 -18.01 -9.22 -3.61
CA LEU A 400 -17.55 -8.66 -4.88
C LEU A 400 -16.03 -8.48 -4.89
N ALA A 401 -15.46 -7.99 -3.78
CA ALA A 401 -14.02 -7.84 -3.64
C ALA A 401 -13.31 -9.20 -3.78
N ASP A 402 -13.79 -10.24 -3.08
CA ASP A 402 -13.22 -11.58 -3.10
C ASP A 402 -13.17 -12.16 -4.54
N TYR A 403 -14.31 -12.17 -5.23
CA TYR A 403 -14.37 -12.59 -6.64
C TYR A 403 -13.50 -11.71 -7.55
N SER A 404 -13.50 -10.39 -7.36
CA SER A 404 -12.72 -9.48 -8.20
C SER A 404 -11.22 -9.70 -8.06
N ILE A 405 -10.72 -9.93 -6.84
CA ILE A 405 -9.31 -10.23 -6.62
C ILE A 405 -8.98 -11.60 -7.20
N PHE A 406 -9.80 -12.63 -6.96
CA PHE A 406 -9.58 -13.95 -7.56
C PHE A 406 -9.45 -13.87 -9.09
N TRP A 407 -10.41 -13.25 -9.77
CA TRP A 407 -10.39 -13.09 -11.23
C TRP A 407 -9.22 -12.25 -11.73
N LEU A 408 -8.86 -11.19 -11.00
CA LEU A 408 -7.71 -10.36 -11.33
C LEU A 408 -6.41 -11.16 -11.24
N LEU A 409 -6.25 -11.97 -10.20
CA LEU A 409 -5.06 -12.81 -10.00
C LEU A 409 -4.97 -13.95 -11.01
N ASP A 410 -6.10 -14.56 -11.37
CA ASP A 410 -6.14 -15.57 -12.41
C ASP A 410 -5.76 -14.99 -13.79
N LEU A 411 -6.25 -13.78 -14.09
CA LEU A 411 -5.83 -13.03 -15.29
C LEU A 411 -4.32 -12.75 -15.29
N PHE A 412 -3.77 -12.29 -14.16
CA PHE A 412 -2.33 -12.07 -14.04
C PHE A 412 -1.54 -13.37 -14.21
N ARG A 413 -1.97 -14.46 -13.59
CA ARG A 413 -1.35 -15.79 -13.75
C ARG A 413 -1.29 -16.21 -15.21
N HIS A 414 -2.36 -15.98 -15.97
CA HIS A 414 -2.42 -16.34 -17.38
C HIS A 414 -1.54 -15.43 -18.27
N GLN A 415 -1.42 -14.13 -17.95
CA GLN A 415 -0.62 -13.19 -18.73
C GLN A 415 0.89 -13.26 -18.41
N LEU A 416 1.27 -13.43 -17.14
CA LEU A 416 2.68 -13.52 -16.71
C LEU A 416 3.36 -14.84 -17.13
N SER A 417 2.57 -15.88 -17.40
CA SER A 417 3.07 -17.15 -17.95
C SER A 417 3.34 -17.09 -19.46
N ALA A 418 2.88 -16.05 -20.17
CA ALA A 418 3.23 -15.81 -21.56
C ALA A 418 4.62 -15.15 -21.64
N GLU A 419 5.63 -15.92 -22.06
CA GLU A 419 7.02 -15.46 -22.14
C GLU A 419 7.16 -14.15 -22.96
N ILE A 420 7.61 -13.08 -22.30
CA ILE A 420 8.06 -11.86 -22.99
C ILE A 420 9.48 -12.11 -23.49
N ILE A 421 9.59 -12.82 -24.62
CA ILE A 421 10.86 -12.98 -25.33
C ILE A 421 11.16 -11.63 -26.02
N SER A 422 11.88 -10.74 -25.34
CA SER A 422 12.47 -9.58 -25.99
C SER A 422 13.48 -10.07 -27.03
N ARG A 423 13.17 -9.90 -28.31
CA ARG A 423 14.10 -10.16 -29.42
C ARG A 423 15.38 -9.36 -29.16
N ALA A 424 16.52 -10.06 -29.04
CA ALA A 424 17.83 -9.47 -28.79
C ALA A 424 18.18 -8.41 -29.87
N PRO A 425 18.95 -7.37 -29.52
CA PRO A 425 19.39 -6.38 -30.50
C PRO A 425 20.27 -7.05 -31.57
N SER A 426 20.06 -6.69 -32.84
CA SER A 426 20.80 -7.18 -34.00
C SER A 426 22.31 -7.05 -33.80
N THR A 427 23.05 -8.16 -33.88
CA THR A 427 24.51 -8.15 -33.85
C THR A 427 25.06 -7.51 -35.13
N MET A 428 25.99 -6.57 -35.00
CA MET A 428 26.64 -5.86 -36.11
C MET A 428 28.08 -6.34 -36.23
N THR A 429 28.38 -7.09 -37.30
CA THR A 429 29.72 -7.60 -37.59
C THR A 429 30.52 -6.58 -38.41
N ILE A 430 31.63 -6.09 -37.85
CA ILE A 430 32.57 -5.19 -38.54
C ILE A 430 33.83 -5.99 -38.89
N SER A 431 34.31 -5.88 -40.13
CA SER A 431 35.56 -6.52 -40.59
C SER A 431 36.57 -5.47 -41.05
N VAL A 432 37.78 -5.52 -40.51
CA VAL A 432 38.87 -4.57 -40.85
C VAL A 432 39.87 -5.27 -41.77
N ASN A 433 40.04 -4.75 -42.98
CA ASN A 433 40.97 -5.31 -43.98
C ASN A 433 42.15 -4.35 -44.22
N GLY A 434 43.37 -4.82 -43.98
CA GLY A 434 44.60 -4.06 -44.15
C GLY A 434 45.78 -4.69 -43.38
N THR A 435 47.00 -4.50 -43.88
CA THR A 435 48.23 -5.00 -43.26
C THR A 435 49.07 -3.83 -42.78
N GLY A 436 49.07 -3.55 -41.48
CA GLY A 436 49.86 -2.49 -40.86
C GLY A 436 49.54 -2.30 -39.37
N TYR A 437 50.36 -1.54 -38.65
CA TYR A 437 50.18 -1.32 -37.21
C TYR A 437 48.82 -0.67 -36.86
N THR A 438 48.30 0.18 -37.75
CA THR A 438 46.97 0.80 -37.57
C THR A 438 45.84 -0.21 -37.74
N SER A 439 45.96 -1.18 -38.66
CA SER A 439 44.92 -2.19 -38.86
C SER A 439 44.85 -3.17 -37.70
N GLU A 440 45.99 -3.52 -37.07
CA GLU A 440 46.04 -4.31 -35.83
C GLU A 440 45.27 -3.61 -34.68
N ILE A 441 45.46 -2.29 -34.49
CA ILE A 441 44.73 -1.52 -33.47
C ILE A 441 43.21 -1.54 -33.73
N TYR A 442 42.79 -1.36 -34.98
CA TYR A 442 41.38 -1.38 -35.34
C TYR A 442 40.76 -2.79 -35.22
N GLN A 443 41.51 -3.85 -35.53
CA GLN A 443 41.08 -5.23 -35.32
C GLN A 443 40.90 -5.56 -33.83
N ASP A 444 41.80 -5.08 -32.97
CA ASP A 444 41.67 -5.23 -31.51
C ASP A 444 40.47 -4.48 -30.94
N LEU A 445 40.16 -3.28 -31.46
CA LEU A 445 38.96 -2.52 -31.08
C LEU A 445 37.67 -3.21 -31.54
N VAL A 446 37.61 -3.68 -32.79
CA VAL A 446 36.42 -4.33 -33.35
C VAL A 446 36.15 -5.67 -32.67
N SER A 447 37.18 -6.45 -32.37
CA SER A 447 37.03 -7.70 -31.63
C SER A 447 36.55 -7.47 -30.18
N ALA A 448 36.97 -6.38 -29.53
CA ALA A 448 36.45 -5.99 -28.22
C ALA A 448 34.96 -5.56 -28.29
N PHE A 449 34.53 -4.95 -29.40
CA PHE A 449 33.13 -4.57 -29.62
C PHE A 449 32.22 -5.78 -29.89
N ASN A 450 32.67 -6.77 -30.67
CA ASN A 450 31.93 -8.00 -30.91
C ASN A 450 31.67 -8.78 -29.61
N THR A 451 32.66 -8.84 -28.70
CA THR A 451 32.49 -9.48 -27.38
C THR A 451 31.45 -8.79 -26.47
N LEU A 452 31.09 -7.53 -26.73
CA LEU A 452 30.04 -6.82 -26.00
C LEU A 452 28.63 -7.17 -26.52
N GLN A 453 28.50 -7.68 -27.75
CA GLN A 453 27.21 -7.92 -28.41
C GLN A 453 26.65 -9.34 -28.20
N GLU A 454 27.48 -10.33 -27.86
CA GLU A 454 27.06 -11.74 -27.74
C GLU A 454 26.22 -12.08 -26.49
N GLY A 455 25.84 -11.08 -25.69
CA GLY A 455 25.02 -11.27 -24.50
C GLY A 455 23.59 -11.75 -24.83
N LYS A 456 23.35 -13.07 -24.75
CA LYS A 456 21.98 -13.63 -24.81
C LYS A 456 21.22 -13.23 -23.54
N VAL A 457 20.19 -12.41 -23.69
CA VAL A 457 19.31 -11.99 -22.59
C VAL A 457 18.05 -12.85 -22.62
N SER A 458 17.99 -13.90 -21.80
CA SER A 458 16.73 -14.57 -21.46
C SER A 458 16.17 -13.98 -20.17
N VAL A 459 14.92 -13.50 -20.20
CA VAL A 459 14.17 -13.08 -19.02
C VAL A 459 13.30 -14.27 -18.61
N LEU A 460 13.70 -14.97 -17.55
CA LEU A 460 13.04 -16.19 -17.09
C LEU A 460 11.87 -15.81 -16.15
N SER A 461 10.63 -16.00 -16.62
CA SER A 461 9.38 -15.50 -15.99
C SER A 461 8.65 -16.53 -15.10
N GLN A 462 9.11 -17.80 -15.04
CA GLN A 462 8.30 -18.89 -14.45
C GLN A 462 8.45 -19.13 -12.93
N VAL A 463 9.36 -18.45 -12.23
CA VAL A 463 9.68 -18.82 -10.82
C VAL A 463 8.71 -18.23 -9.79
N CYS A 464 7.95 -17.19 -10.13
CA CYS A 464 7.13 -16.42 -9.17
C CYS A 464 5.64 -16.41 -9.54
N LEU A 465 5.06 -17.58 -9.82
CA LEU A 465 3.66 -17.69 -10.22
C LEU A 465 2.72 -17.44 -9.04
N ILE A 466 1.70 -16.61 -9.26
CA ILE A 466 0.61 -16.40 -8.30
C ILE A 466 -0.33 -17.61 -8.36
N GLU A 467 -0.60 -18.23 -7.21
CA GLU A 467 -1.63 -19.26 -7.07
C GLU A 467 -2.87 -18.67 -6.38
N PRO A 468 -3.90 -18.26 -7.13
CA PRO A 468 -5.13 -17.74 -6.55
C PRO A 468 -5.97 -18.85 -5.90
N VAL A 469 -6.57 -18.55 -4.76
CA VAL A 469 -7.50 -19.44 -4.06
C VAL A 469 -8.93 -19.09 -4.46
N GLU A 470 -9.65 -20.10 -4.95
CA GLU A 470 -11.03 -19.96 -5.41
C GLU A 470 -12.00 -19.73 -4.23
N PRO A 471 -12.96 -18.80 -4.35
CA PRO A 471 -13.99 -18.59 -3.34
C PRO A 471 -14.87 -19.84 -3.13
N ASP A 472 -15.13 -20.22 -1.88
CA ASP A 472 -15.99 -21.37 -1.57
C ASP A 472 -17.47 -21.07 -1.81
N HIS A 473 -18.01 -21.70 -2.85
CA HIS A 473 -19.39 -21.55 -3.28
C HIS A 473 -20.39 -21.98 -2.20
N ASN A 474 -20.10 -23.00 -1.40
CA ASN A 474 -21.00 -23.48 -0.35
C ASN A 474 -21.17 -22.45 0.77
N THR A 475 -20.07 -21.82 1.18
CA THR A 475 -20.07 -20.75 2.18
C THR A 475 -20.84 -19.53 1.66
N HIS A 476 -20.68 -19.16 0.39
CA HIS A 476 -21.46 -18.06 -0.22
C HIS A 476 -22.96 -18.36 -0.27
N ILE A 477 -23.36 -19.58 -0.65
CA ILE A 477 -24.76 -20.00 -0.65
C ILE A 477 -25.33 -19.92 0.78
N THR A 478 -24.57 -20.39 1.77
CA THR A 478 -24.98 -20.34 3.19
C THR A 478 -25.18 -18.90 3.67
N ILE A 479 -24.25 -17.99 3.33
CA ILE A 479 -24.37 -16.55 3.62
C ILE A 479 -25.63 -15.98 2.94
N GLY A 480 -25.87 -16.32 1.67
CA GLY A 480 -27.06 -15.91 0.93
C GLY A 480 -28.37 -16.37 1.59
N ILE A 481 -28.42 -17.62 2.06
CA ILE A 481 -29.56 -18.18 2.80
C ILE A 481 -29.78 -17.38 4.10
N LEU A 482 -28.72 -17.07 4.85
CA LEU A 482 -28.84 -16.30 6.10
C LEU A 482 -29.38 -14.88 5.86
N TYR A 483 -28.91 -14.19 4.83
CA TYR A 483 -29.47 -12.89 4.42
C TYR A 483 -30.93 -13.02 3.96
N GLY A 484 -31.29 -14.11 3.27
CA GLY A 484 -32.68 -14.41 2.89
C GLY A 484 -33.59 -14.61 4.10
N ILE A 485 -33.14 -15.39 5.10
CA ILE A 485 -33.87 -15.57 6.38
C ILE A 485 -34.00 -14.24 7.11
N TRP A 486 -32.94 -13.42 7.14
CA TRP A 486 -33.00 -12.11 7.76
C TRP A 486 -33.99 -11.17 7.06
N LEU A 487 -34.00 -11.15 5.72
CA LEU A 487 -35.00 -10.41 4.95
C LEU A 487 -36.42 -10.87 5.26
N PHE A 488 -36.64 -12.19 5.29
CA PHE A 488 -37.93 -12.77 5.68
C PHE A 488 -38.34 -12.28 7.08
N ILE A 489 -37.44 -12.31 8.04
CA ILE A 489 -37.69 -11.84 9.41
C ILE A 489 -37.89 -10.31 9.48
N ALA A 490 -37.25 -9.52 8.61
CA ALA A 490 -37.47 -8.08 8.52
C ALA A 490 -38.87 -7.75 7.97
N VAL A 491 -39.34 -8.50 6.97
CA VAL A 491 -40.66 -8.32 6.34
C VAL A 491 -41.79 -8.89 7.18
N PHE A 492 -41.65 -10.13 7.62
CA PHE A 492 -42.72 -10.87 8.29
C PHE A 492 -42.68 -10.77 9.82
N GLY A 493 -41.60 -10.23 10.41
CA GLY A 493 -41.42 -10.21 11.86
C GLY A 493 -42.48 -9.43 12.63
N SER A 494 -43.07 -8.38 12.05
CA SER A 494 -44.21 -7.66 12.64
C SER A 494 -45.45 -8.55 12.71
N TYR A 495 -45.79 -9.27 11.64
CA TYR A 495 -46.91 -10.21 11.62
C TYR A 495 -46.68 -11.39 12.57
N MET A 496 -45.45 -11.92 12.62
CA MET A 496 -45.09 -12.96 13.60
C MET A 496 -45.23 -12.45 15.03
N ALA A 497 -44.90 -11.19 15.31
CA ALA A 497 -45.12 -10.62 16.64
C ALA A 497 -46.60 -10.61 17.05
N ARG A 498 -47.54 -10.47 16.11
CA ARG A 498 -49.00 -10.56 16.34
C ARG A 498 -49.46 -11.98 16.63
N LEU A 499 -48.79 -12.99 16.05
CA LEU A 499 -49.07 -14.40 16.31
C LEU A 499 -48.93 -14.75 17.79
N ARG A 500 -48.03 -14.08 18.54
CA ARG A 500 -47.89 -14.27 20.00
C ARG A 500 -49.20 -14.03 20.75
N ARG A 501 -49.90 -12.93 20.43
CA ARG A 501 -51.22 -12.65 21.02
C ARG A 501 -52.22 -13.69 20.59
N ALA A 502 -52.24 -14.09 19.32
CA ALA A 502 -53.17 -15.11 18.83
C ALA A 502 -53.01 -16.45 19.57
N VAL A 503 -51.77 -16.87 19.83
CA VAL A 503 -51.49 -18.06 20.65
C VAL A 503 -52.03 -17.87 22.07
N CYS A 504 -51.75 -16.75 22.74
CA CYS A 504 -52.29 -16.51 24.09
C CYS A 504 -53.82 -16.43 24.13
N ALA A 505 -54.45 -15.83 23.12
CA ALA A 505 -55.91 -15.73 23.01
C ALA A 505 -56.57 -17.10 22.81
N ALA A 506 -55.94 -18.00 22.06
CA ALA A 506 -56.43 -19.37 21.85
C ALA A 506 -56.34 -20.22 23.12
N TYR A 507 -55.28 -20.06 23.92
CA TYR A 507 -55.07 -20.84 25.16
C TYR A 507 -55.80 -20.25 26.38
N PHE A 508 -56.03 -18.93 26.42
CA PHE A 508 -56.69 -18.23 27.53
C PHE A 508 -57.90 -17.40 27.05
N PRO A 509 -58.96 -18.04 26.54
CA PRO A 509 -60.12 -17.34 25.98
C PRO A 509 -60.89 -16.52 27.01
N VAL A 510 -60.90 -16.94 28.29
CA VAL A 510 -61.53 -16.18 29.38
C VAL A 510 -60.76 -14.91 29.68
N ARG A 511 -59.41 -14.95 29.66
CA ARG A 511 -58.61 -13.75 29.92
C ARG A 511 -58.73 -12.74 28.78
N GLU A 512 -58.77 -13.20 27.53
CA GLU A 512 -58.97 -12.31 26.38
C GLU A 512 -60.31 -11.57 26.41
N GLN A 513 -61.34 -12.18 27.02
CA GLN A 513 -62.64 -11.51 27.25
C GLN A 513 -62.52 -10.36 28.24
N VAL A 514 -61.80 -10.53 29.34
CA VAL A 514 -61.57 -9.48 30.34
C VAL A 514 -60.72 -8.33 29.78
N ARG A 515 -59.78 -8.65 28.90
CA ARG A 515 -58.87 -7.67 28.26
C ARG A 515 -59.54 -6.85 27.15
N SER A 516 -60.57 -7.41 26.52
CA SER A 516 -61.46 -6.65 25.66
C SER A 516 -62.27 -5.74 26.59
N PRO A 517 -62.11 -4.39 26.52
CA PRO A 517 -62.78 -3.53 27.47
C PRO A 517 -64.28 -3.80 27.37
N LEU A 518 -64.86 -4.35 28.44
CA LEU A 518 -66.30 -4.43 28.60
C LEU A 518 -66.80 -2.98 28.51
N CYS A 519 -67.37 -2.61 27.36
CA CYS A 519 -68.41 -1.61 27.37
C CYS A 519 -69.51 -2.14 28.29
N VAL A 520 -70.01 -1.25 29.14
CA VAL A 520 -71.05 -1.51 30.12
C VAL A 520 -72.33 -1.88 29.38
N CYS A 521 -72.51 -3.15 29.03
CA CYS A 521 -73.83 -3.75 29.10
C CYS A 521 -73.93 -4.31 30.51
N PRO A 522 -74.73 -3.70 31.41
CA PRO A 522 -75.11 -4.39 32.63
C PRO A 522 -75.98 -5.56 32.18
N PHE A 523 -75.39 -6.74 32.03
CA PHE A 523 -76.15 -7.97 32.01
C PHE A 523 -76.37 -8.38 33.46
N THR A 524 -77.61 -8.25 33.92
CA THR A 524 -78.19 -9.26 34.80
C THR A 524 -78.10 -10.59 34.07
N LEU A 525 -77.15 -11.45 34.45
CA LEU A 525 -77.23 -12.87 34.13
C LEU A 525 -78.59 -13.41 34.64
N PRO A 526 -79.28 -14.30 33.91
CA PRO A 526 -80.32 -15.11 34.54
C PRO A 526 -79.64 -15.91 35.66
N GLN A 527 -80.13 -15.76 36.89
CA GLN A 527 -79.60 -16.45 38.05
C GLN A 527 -79.62 -17.97 37.82
N PRO A 528 -78.51 -18.70 38.02
CA PRO A 528 -78.58 -20.07 38.49
C PRO A 528 -79.02 -20.08 39.96
N PRO A 529 -79.64 -21.17 40.46
CA PRO A 529 -80.16 -21.23 41.82
C PRO A 529 -79.04 -21.03 42.84
N ALA A 530 -79.41 -20.35 43.93
CA ALA A 530 -78.55 -19.80 44.96
C ALA A 530 -77.49 -20.78 45.52
N ALA A 531 -76.22 -20.38 45.47
CA ALA A 531 -75.25 -20.53 46.56
C ALA A 531 -73.93 -19.78 46.21
N LEU A 532 -73.36 -19.16 47.24
CA LEU A 532 -72.04 -18.50 47.35
C LEU A 532 -71.93 -17.00 46.98
N THR A 533 -72.02 -16.22 48.07
CA THR A 533 -71.33 -14.96 48.43
C THR A 533 -70.69 -14.06 47.34
N PRO A 534 -70.96 -12.74 47.35
CA PRO A 534 -70.43 -11.81 46.36
C PRO A 534 -68.98 -11.39 46.69
N SER A 535 -68.16 -11.26 45.65
CA SER A 535 -66.88 -10.54 45.71
C SER A 535 -66.95 -9.28 44.83
N PRO A 536 -66.85 -8.06 45.37
CA PRO A 536 -66.39 -6.89 44.63
C PRO A 536 -64.85 -6.79 44.77
N PRO A 537 -64.05 -6.33 43.77
CA PRO A 537 -64.23 -5.05 43.06
C PRO A 537 -63.69 -5.10 41.60
N CYS A 538 -64.39 -5.74 40.66
CA CYS A 538 -64.00 -5.68 39.24
C CYS A 538 -64.68 -4.53 38.48
N GLN A 539 -65.82 -4.05 39.00
CA GLN A 539 -66.66 -3.04 38.35
C GLN A 539 -66.07 -1.62 38.43
N GLU A 540 -65.43 -1.26 39.55
CA GLU A 540 -64.90 0.10 39.77
C GLU A 540 -63.63 0.41 38.96
N ARG A 541 -62.73 -0.58 38.78
CA ARG A 541 -61.48 -0.39 38.01
C ARG A 541 -61.71 -0.21 36.50
N LEU A 542 -62.79 -0.79 35.96
CA LEU A 542 -63.14 -0.66 34.54
C LEU A 542 -63.81 0.68 34.21
N VAL A 543 -64.69 1.15 35.10
CA VAL A 543 -65.31 2.49 35.00
C VAL A 543 -64.22 3.58 35.07
N PHE A 544 -63.20 3.39 35.89
CA PHE A 544 -62.05 4.31 35.99
C PHE A 544 -61.25 4.43 34.69
N LEU A 545 -60.95 3.32 33.99
CA LEU A 545 -60.18 3.35 32.75
C LEU A 545 -60.99 3.92 31.57
N HIS A 546 -62.29 3.62 31.51
CA HIS A 546 -63.23 4.22 30.56
C HIS A 546 -63.35 5.74 30.78
N ASN A 547 -63.52 6.16 32.03
CA ASN A 547 -63.55 7.58 32.40
C ASN A 547 -62.22 8.28 32.11
N ILE A 548 -61.06 7.62 32.21
CA ILE A 548 -59.78 8.22 31.81
C ILE A 548 -59.69 8.42 30.30
N ILE A 549 -60.13 7.45 29.48
CA ILE A 549 -60.09 7.57 28.02
C ILE A 549 -61.11 8.62 27.54
N ARG A 550 -62.31 8.63 28.13
CA ARG A 550 -63.36 9.62 27.86
C ARG A 550 -62.97 11.01 28.36
N ALA A 551 -62.49 11.13 29.60
CA ALA A 551 -61.97 12.39 30.13
C ALA A 551 -60.78 12.88 29.30
N ARG A 552 -59.88 12.01 28.82
CA ARG A 552 -58.81 12.43 27.90
C ARG A 552 -59.34 12.92 26.56
N ARG A 553 -60.39 12.31 26.00
CA ARG A 553 -61.05 12.81 24.78
C ARG A 553 -61.74 14.15 25.03
N GLU A 554 -62.51 14.27 26.11
CA GLU A 554 -63.23 15.50 26.49
C GLU A 554 -62.26 16.63 26.86
N TRP A 555 -61.17 16.36 27.58
CA TRP A 555 -60.10 17.33 27.86
C TRP A 555 -59.33 17.73 26.61
N LEU A 556 -59.06 16.81 25.67
CA LEU A 556 -58.41 17.19 24.41
C LEU A 556 -59.31 18.07 23.56
N ILE A 557 -60.61 17.77 23.52
CA ILE A 557 -61.61 18.59 22.81
C ILE A 557 -61.77 19.95 23.50
N PHE A 558 -61.80 19.99 24.83
CA PHE A 558 -61.84 21.21 25.63
C PHE A 558 -60.58 22.06 25.44
N ALA A 559 -59.39 21.46 25.51
CA ALA A 559 -58.12 22.13 25.27
C ALA A 559 -57.97 22.62 23.82
N LEU A 560 -58.46 21.87 22.84
CA LEU A 560 -58.49 22.31 21.43
C LEU A 560 -59.49 23.44 21.20
N ARG A 561 -60.67 23.41 21.86
CA ARG A 561 -61.62 24.53 21.86
C ARG A 561 -61.01 25.76 22.51
N GLN A 562 -60.33 25.61 23.64
CA GLN A 562 -59.72 26.71 24.39
C GLN A 562 -58.50 27.31 23.67
N ALA A 563 -57.67 26.47 23.03
CA ALA A 563 -56.59 26.94 22.17
C ALA A 563 -57.11 27.59 20.88
N GLY A 564 -58.24 27.10 20.35
CA GLY A 564 -58.95 27.70 19.21
C GLY A 564 -59.54 29.07 19.56
N THR A 565 -60.20 29.21 20.71
CA THR A 565 -60.75 30.49 21.18
C THR A 565 -59.68 31.50 21.56
N GLN A 566 -58.55 31.07 22.15
CA GLN A 566 -57.40 31.94 22.42
C GLN A 566 -56.76 32.47 21.12
N ARG A 567 -56.54 31.62 20.12
CA ARG A 567 -56.01 32.08 18.81
C ARG A 567 -56.97 33.01 18.05
N LEU A 568 -58.29 32.83 18.21
CA LEU A 568 -59.31 33.69 17.61
C LEU A 568 -59.44 35.05 18.33
N ALA A 569 -59.21 35.09 19.64
CA ALA A 569 -59.13 36.34 20.41
C ALA A 569 -57.91 37.19 20.01
N ASP A 570 -56.78 36.54 19.72
CA ASP A 570 -55.54 37.24 19.31
C ASP A 570 -55.56 37.75 17.86
N THR A 571 -56.46 37.26 16.99
CA THR A 571 -56.43 37.57 15.54
C THR A 571 -57.57 38.46 15.04
N GLY A 572 -58.47 38.93 15.92
CA GLY A 572 -59.37 40.06 15.64
C GLY A 572 -60.23 39.95 14.37
N LYS A 573 -60.61 38.73 13.92
CA LYS A 573 -61.42 38.54 12.70
C LYS A 573 -62.70 37.73 12.92
N SER A 574 -63.79 38.50 12.96
CA SER A 574 -65.19 38.30 12.55
C SER A 574 -65.89 36.93 12.70
N ARG A 575 -67.15 37.04 13.16
CA ARG A 575 -68.15 36.04 13.59
C ARG A 575 -68.43 34.83 12.65
N LEU A 576 -67.78 34.71 11.50
CA LEU A 576 -68.04 33.63 10.53
C LEU A 576 -67.46 32.26 10.97
N PHE A 577 -66.34 32.25 11.70
CA PHE A 577 -65.68 31.02 12.14
C PHE A 577 -66.36 30.34 13.35
N LEU A 578 -67.16 31.09 14.12
CA LEU A 578 -67.89 30.54 15.27
C LEU A 578 -69.01 29.57 14.87
N ILE A 579 -69.57 29.73 13.67
CA ILE A 579 -70.67 28.87 13.16
C ILE A 579 -70.12 27.52 12.66
N LEU A 580 -68.85 27.45 12.23
CA LEU A 580 -68.21 26.21 11.75
C LEU A 580 -67.64 25.33 12.87
N ILE A 581 -67.52 25.84 14.11
CA ILE A 581 -66.97 25.11 15.26
C ILE A 581 -68.08 24.60 16.22
N SER A 582 -69.33 25.01 16.00
CA SER A 582 -70.49 24.59 16.81
C SER A 582 -71.28 23.40 16.24
N ARG A 583 -70.97 22.94 15.02
CA ARG A 583 -71.31 21.61 14.52
C ARG A 583 -70.10 20.69 14.65
#